data_AF-A0A1Q9V1V2-F1
#
_entry.id   AF-A0A1Q9V1V2-F1
#
_cell.length_a   1.000
_cell.length_b   1.000
_cell.length_c   1.000
_cell.angle_alpha   90.00
_cell.angle_beta   90.00
_cell.angle_gamma   90.00
#
_symmetry.space_group_name_H-M   'P 1'
#
loop_
_entity.id
_entity.type
_entity.pdbx_description
1 polymer ?
#
loop_
_entity_poly.entity_id
_entity_poly.type
_entity_poly.pdbx_seq_one_letter_code
_entity_poly.pdbx_strand_id
1 'polypeptide(L)'
;MRRLIGLLVLGWLLAWVTALPVAANPANCEKRSETTGQCLIFVMPPPPDYPPGGGGGGEEGGGTGENVCWDWVQEAEVACVVGGYYWSSSWACHTKYADPQPGWSDPVWSGRTDGAIYECARGVTLTDPLPTSSTLRWSAAPPWGAPPDPRELAEQAVESMQLRAIDIGITPLSYTETGSIGLVGLPQWLWVDDEGPSTWGPITRTATSGPYSVTATGTVDRIEWDMGDGQVIVCDTPGTPYQESFMDSRSPDCGHDYYEDDGFYDVSATSYWVIRWAGLGQSGTIELDFTQTTQIAIGEVQVITQ
;
A
#
# COMPACT_ATOMS: atom_id res chain seq x y z
N MET A 1 27.86 -55.90 -61.87
CA MET A 1 28.61 -55.73 -60.61
C MET A 1 29.73 -54.70 -60.80
N ARG A 2 29.53 -53.46 -60.35
CA ARG A 2 30.50 -52.57 -59.66
C ARG A 2 29.96 -51.14 -59.64
N ARG A 3 30.17 -50.50 -58.50
CA ARG A 3 29.53 -49.30 -57.95
C ARG A 3 30.17 -48.02 -58.48
N LEU A 4 29.42 -46.92 -58.53
CA LEU A 4 29.96 -45.56 -58.40
C LEU A 4 29.04 -44.73 -57.50
N ILE A 5 29.70 -43.96 -56.63
CA ILE A 5 29.24 -43.29 -55.42
C ILE A 5 28.86 -41.84 -55.77
N GLY A 6 27.68 -41.38 -55.36
CA GLY A 6 27.27 -39.97 -55.43
C GLY A 6 27.10 -39.39 -54.04
N LEU A 7 27.93 -38.40 -53.69
CA LEU A 7 27.83 -37.58 -52.49
C LEU A 7 26.62 -36.63 -52.60
N LEU A 8 25.77 -36.60 -51.57
CA LEU A 8 24.73 -35.59 -51.37
C LEU A 8 24.88 -35.00 -49.97
N VAL A 9 25.15 -33.70 -49.93
CA VAL A 9 25.30 -32.85 -48.74
C VAL A 9 23.90 -32.49 -48.23
N LEU A 10 23.54 -32.89 -47.01
CA LEU A 10 22.33 -32.41 -46.34
C LEU A 10 22.68 -31.23 -45.42
N GLY A 11 22.18 -30.04 -45.77
CA GLY A 11 22.25 -28.85 -44.94
C GLY A 11 21.23 -28.91 -43.78
N TRP A 12 21.68 -28.57 -42.58
CA TRP A 12 20.85 -28.42 -41.38
C TRP A 12 20.19 -27.04 -41.35
N LEU A 13 18.86 -27.00 -41.25
CA LEU A 13 18.06 -25.81 -40.93
C LEU A 13 17.83 -25.77 -39.41
N LEU A 14 18.42 -24.81 -38.71
CA LEU A 14 18.11 -24.49 -37.31
C LEU A 14 16.97 -23.46 -37.27
N ALA A 15 15.79 -23.90 -36.84
CA ALA A 15 14.67 -23.01 -36.52
C ALA A 15 14.91 -22.36 -35.14
N TRP A 16 15.03 -21.03 -35.10
CA TRP A 16 15.13 -20.27 -33.87
C TRP A 16 13.71 -20.02 -33.33
N VAL A 17 13.40 -20.64 -32.19
CA VAL A 17 12.20 -20.31 -31.40
C VAL A 17 12.58 -19.15 -30.49
N THR A 18 12.13 -17.94 -30.82
CA THR A 18 12.25 -16.79 -29.92
C THR A 18 11.14 -16.89 -28.87
N ALA A 19 11.50 -17.29 -27.65
CA ALA A 19 10.63 -17.10 -26.50
C ALA A 19 10.51 -15.60 -26.21
N LEU A 20 9.29 -15.07 -26.20
CA LEU A 20 9.03 -13.71 -25.72
C LEU A 20 9.29 -13.69 -24.20
N PRO A 21 9.92 -12.63 -23.67
CA PRO A 21 10.05 -12.47 -22.22
C PRO A 21 8.64 -12.29 -21.64
N VAL A 22 8.25 -13.18 -20.74
CA VAL A 22 7.10 -12.99 -19.87
C VAL A 22 7.48 -11.88 -18.90
N ALA A 23 6.83 -10.72 -19.01
CA ALA A 23 6.91 -9.70 -18.00
C ALA A 23 6.32 -10.26 -16.70
N ALA A 24 7.15 -10.40 -15.66
CA ALA A 24 6.66 -10.68 -14.32
C ALA A 24 5.97 -9.41 -13.80
N ASN A 25 4.68 -9.50 -13.49
CA ASN A 25 3.96 -8.43 -12.81
C ASN A 25 4.58 -8.21 -11.42
N PRO A 26 4.67 -6.95 -10.92
CA PRO A 26 4.95 -6.71 -9.51
C PRO A 26 3.87 -7.42 -8.67
N ALA A 27 4.27 -8.01 -7.55
CA ALA A 27 3.41 -8.84 -6.71
C ALA A 27 2.18 -8.05 -6.25
N ASN A 28 1.06 -8.26 -6.95
CA ASN A 28 -0.22 -7.69 -6.57
C ASN A 28 -0.62 -8.34 -5.24
N CYS A 29 -0.95 -7.53 -4.23
CA CYS A 29 -1.35 -8.08 -2.94
C CYS A 29 -2.69 -8.81 -3.07
N GLU A 30 -2.66 -10.14 -3.15
CA GLU A 30 -3.87 -10.94 -3.39
C GLU A 30 -4.75 -11.07 -2.14
N LYS A 31 -4.17 -10.97 -0.93
CA LYS A 31 -4.91 -11.04 0.33
C LYS A 31 -4.31 -10.12 1.40
N ARG A 32 -5.18 -9.33 2.07
CA ARG A 32 -4.81 -8.49 3.22
C ARG A 32 -5.39 -9.08 4.51
N SER A 33 -4.72 -8.83 5.63
CA SER A 33 -5.22 -9.13 6.97
C SER A 33 -6.44 -8.27 7.29
N GLU A 34 -7.52 -8.89 7.74
CA GLU A 34 -8.79 -8.20 8.08
C GLU A 34 -8.64 -7.27 9.29
N THR A 35 -7.67 -7.50 10.18
CA THR A 35 -7.45 -6.68 11.37
C THR A 35 -6.37 -5.63 11.19
N THR A 36 -5.36 -5.89 10.37
CA THR A 36 -4.14 -5.06 10.30
C THR A 36 -3.83 -4.51 8.92
N GLY A 37 -4.57 -4.90 7.88
CA GLY A 37 -4.34 -4.46 6.50
C GLY A 37 -3.03 -4.89 5.85
N GLN A 38 -2.21 -5.66 6.59
CA GLN A 38 -0.93 -6.17 6.11
C GLN A 38 -1.13 -7.16 4.96
N CYS A 39 -0.27 -7.05 3.94
CA CYS A 39 -0.30 -7.98 2.82
C CYS A 39 0.20 -9.37 3.24
N LEU A 40 -0.63 -10.40 3.06
CA LEU A 40 -0.29 -11.77 3.38
C LEU A 40 0.35 -12.44 2.16
N ILE A 41 1.68 -12.60 2.17
CA ILE A 41 2.40 -13.35 1.13
C ILE A 41 2.36 -14.83 1.47
N PHE A 42 1.62 -15.62 0.68
CA PHE A 42 1.54 -17.07 0.84
C PHE A 42 2.76 -17.74 0.20
N VAL A 43 3.79 -18.05 1.00
CA VAL A 43 4.91 -18.89 0.56
C VAL A 43 4.54 -20.35 0.82
N MET A 44 4.21 -21.11 -0.23
CA MET A 44 3.95 -22.54 -0.08
C MET A 44 5.24 -23.27 0.33
N PRO A 45 5.22 -24.13 1.38
CA PRO A 45 6.38 -24.94 1.72
C PRO A 45 6.68 -25.94 0.59
N PRO A 46 7.95 -26.20 0.25
CA PRO A 46 8.30 -27.18 -0.77
C PRO A 46 7.91 -28.61 -0.32
N PRO A 47 7.53 -29.50 -1.27
CA PRO A 47 7.13 -30.87 -0.96
C PRO A 47 8.29 -31.70 -0.35
N PRO A 48 7.98 -32.72 0.47
CA PRO A 48 8.92 -33.37 1.39
C PRO A 48 10.05 -34.21 0.75
N ASP A 49 10.11 -34.37 -0.57
CA ASP A 49 10.95 -35.38 -1.23
C ASP A 49 12.07 -34.82 -2.13
N TYR A 50 12.59 -33.61 -1.88
CA TYR A 50 13.71 -33.08 -2.68
C TYR A 50 15.08 -33.60 -2.21
N PRO A 51 15.87 -34.32 -3.04
CA PRO A 51 17.16 -34.88 -2.64
C PRO A 51 18.28 -33.82 -2.64
N PRO A 52 19.33 -33.98 -1.81
CA PRO A 52 20.39 -32.98 -1.69
C PRO A 52 21.45 -33.15 -2.78
N GLY A 53 21.58 -32.15 -3.64
CA GLY A 53 22.71 -31.94 -4.55
C GLY A 53 22.45 -30.66 -5.34
N GLY A 54 23.36 -29.72 -5.55
CA GLY A 54 24.80 -29.69 -5.32
C GLY A 54 25.38 -28.75 -6.39
N GLY A 55 25.59 -27.49 -6.04
CA GLY A 55 26.47 -26.55 -6.76
C GLY A 55 25.81 -25.55 -7.71
N GLY A 56 26.00 -24.26 -7.40
CA GLY A 56 26.41 -23.28 -8.41
C GLY A 56 25.56 -22.02 -8.59
N GLY A 57 25.92 -20.98 -7.84
CA GLY A 57 25.98 -19.60 -8.35
C GLY A 57 24.69 -18.78 -8.35
N GLY A 58 24.73 -17.67 -7.61
CA GLY A 58 23.75 -16.59 -7.70
C GLY A 58 23.21 -16.20 -6.34
N GLU A 59 24.03 -15.55 -5.52
CA GLU A 59 23.50 -14.62 -4.54
C GLU A 59 22.77 -13.52 -5.30
N GLU A 60 21.49 -13.30 -4.99
CA GLU A 60 20.97 -11.94 -4.97
C GLU A 60 19.88 -11.88 -3.91
N GLY A 61 20.24 -11.17 -2.84
CA GLY A 61 19.50 -11.10 -1.60
C GLY A 61 18.13 -10.47 -1.78
N GLY A 62 17.18 -11.01 -1.03
CA GLY A 62 16.07 -10.23 -0.53
C GLY A 62 16.63 -9.05 0.26
N GLY A 63 16.61 -7.90 -0.37
CA GLY A 63 16.91 -6.62 0.25
C GLY A 63 15.64 -5.79 0.27
N THR A 64 15.19 -5.42 1.47
CA THR A 64 14.41 -4.22 1.77
C THR A 64 15.24 -2.97 1.44
N GLY A 65 15.78 -2.89 0.23
CA GLY A 65 16.81 -1.93 -0.16
C GLY A 65 16.18 -0.58 -0.46
N GLU A 66 16.69 0.45 0.19
CA GLU A 66 16.57 1.84 -0.27
C GLU A 66 16.82 1.88 -1.79
N ASN A 67 16.05 2.67 -2.55
CA ASN A 67 16.27 2.81 -3.99
C ASN A 67 17.68 3.38 -4.23
N VAL A 68 18.63 2.50 -4.54
CA VAL A 68 20.03 2.86 -4.80
C VAL A 68 20.16 3.29 -6.27
N CYS A 69 20.70 4.49 -6.50
CA CYS A 69 21.03 4.93 -7.85
C CYS A 69 22.46 4.53 -8.20
N TRP A 70 22.66 4.02 -9.42
CA TRP A 70 23.96 3.50 -9.85
C TRP A 70 24.54 4.34 -10.99
N ASP A 71 25.81 4.74 -10.84
CA ASP A 71 26.60 5.35 -11.91
C ASP A 71 27.43 4.29 -12.64
N TRP A 72 26.98 3.91 -13.83
CA TRP A 72 27.69 2.97 -14.68
C TRP A 72 29.00 3.52 -15.27
N VAL A 73 29.23 4.84 -15.22
CA VAL A 73 30.49 5.47 -15.66
C VAL A 73 31.56 5.35 -14.58
N GLN A 74 31.17 5.51 -13.31
CA GLN A 74 32.07 5.44 -12.16
C GLN A 74 32.07 4.05 -11.48
N GLU A 75 31.17 3.17 -11.90
CA GLU A 75 30.92 1.85 -11.28
C GLU A 75 30.69 1.97 -9.76
N ALA A 76 29.88 2.96 -9.37
CA ALA A 76 29.64 3.32 -7.98
C ALA A 76 28.18 3.68 -7.71
N GLU A 77 27.76 3.46 -6.46
CA GLU A 77 26.50 3.97 -5.94
C GLU A 77 26.57 5.50 -5.79
N VAL A 78 25.47 6.16 -6.18
CA VAL A 78 25.28 7.60 -6.08
C VAL A 78 23.93 7.90 -5.46
N ALA A 79 23.81 9.04 -4.78
CA ALA A 79 22.53 9.48 -4.25
C ALA A 79 21.52 9.70 -5.39
N CYS A 80 20.29 9.21 -5.27
CA CYS A 80 19.27 9.44 -6.30
C CYS A 80 18.84 10.90 -6.44
N VAL A 81 18.93 11.68 -5.36
CA VAL A 81 18.58 13.10 -5.33
C VAL A 81 19.67 13.88 -4.59
N VAL A 82 20.16 14.95 -5.22
CA VAL A 82 21.10 15.88 -4.57
C VAL A 82 20.74 17.32 -4.94
N GLY A 83 20.50 18.17 -3.94
CA GLY A 83 20.25 19.60 -4.17
C GLY A 83 19.08 19.91 -5.12
N GLY A 84 18.07 19.04 -5.18
CA GLY A 84 16.93 19.15 -6.11
C GLY A 84 17.22 18.69 -7.55
N TYR A 85 18.36 18.05 -7.80
CA TYR A 85 18.63 17.31 -9.04
C TYR A 85 18.37 15.82 -8.85
N TYR A 86 17.88 15.16 -9.90
CA TYR A 86 17.49 13.75 -9.93
C TYR A 86 18.43 12.94 -10.80
N TRP A 87 18.89 11.79 -10.32
CA TRP A 87 19.75 10.91 -11.10
C TRP A 87 19.05 10.40 -12.36
N SER A 88 19.62 10.66 -13.53
CA SER A 88 19.24 10.03 -14.79
C SER A 88 20.25 8.95 -15.13
N SER A 89 19.87 7.68 -15.01
CA SER A 89 20.76 6.56 -15.36
C SER A 89 21.14 6.59 -16.85
N SER A 90 20.23 7.00 -17.73
CA SER A 90 20.50 7.09 -19.18
C SER A 90 21.52 8.17 -19.53
N TRP A 91 21.56 9.27 -18.78
CA TRP A 91 22.53 10.34 -19.00
C TRP A 91 23.75 10.22 -18.07
N ALA A 92 23.65 9.33 -17.08
CA ALA A 92 24.50 9.15 -15.91
C ALA A 92 24.89 10.47 -15.23
N CYS A 93 23.92 11.35 -15.02
CA CYS A 93 24.12 12.61 -14.33
C CYS A 93 22.90 12.96 -13.48
N HIS A 94 23.12 13.82 -12.48
CA HIS A 94 22.04 14.47 -11.77
C HIS A 94 21.44 15.54 -12.66
N THR A 95 20.13 15.49 -12.83
CA THR A 95 19.39 16.30 -13.80
C THR A 95 18.34 17.16 -13.14
N LYS A 96 18.14 18.36 -13.66
CA LYS A 96 17.13 19.31 -13.17
C LYS A 96 16.53 20.07 -14.33
N TYR A 97 15.26 20.45 -14.22
CA TYR A 97 14.65 21.34 -15.20
C TYR A 97 15.41 22.67 -15.26
N ALA A 98 15.79 23.13 -16.46
CA ALA A 98 16.49 24.41 -16.60
C ALA A 98 15.51 25.57 -16.39
N ASP A 99 15.86 26.51 -15.51
CA ASP A 99 15.02 27.68 -15.20
C ASP A 99 15.90 28.96 -15.21
N PRO A 100 15.68 29.89 -16.16
CA PRO A 100 14.65 29.88 -17.21
C PRO A 100 14.98 28.92 -18.36
N GLN A 101 13.94 28.48 -19.10
CA GLN A 101 14.14 27.74 -20.35
C GLN A 101 14.82 28.65 -21.40
N PRO A 102 15.84 28.15 -22.12
CA PRO A 102 16.39 28.84 -23.28
C PRO A 102 15.30 29.08 -24.34
N GLY A 103 15.35 30.22 -25.05
CA GLY A 103 14.41 30.49 -26.12
C GLY A 103 14.51 29.45 -27.25
N TRP A 104 13.44 29.20 -28.00
CA TRP A 104 13.39 28.18 -29.07
C TRP A 104 14.44 28.34 -30.19
N SER A 105 15.04 29.52 -30.31
CA SER A 105 16.14 29.77 -31.25
C SER A 105 17.52 29.33 -30.72
N ASP A 106 17.61 28.95 -29.45
CA ASP A 106 18.84 28.46 -28.83
C ASP A 106 19.28 27.12 -29.46
N PRO A 107 20.55 26.95 -29.83
CA PRO A 107 21.07 25.71 -30.40
C PRO A 107 20.78 24.44 -29.58
N VAL A 108 20.59 24.55 -28.26
CA VAL A 108 20.28 23.40 -27.39
C VAL A 108 19.01 22.66 -27.82
N TRP A 109 18.05 23.37 -28.41
CA TRP A 109 16.83 22.77 -28.93
C TRP A 109 17.07 21.94 -30.19
N SER A 110 18.18 22.16 -30.90
CA SER A 110 18.50 21.48 -32.16
C SER A 110 17.33 21.54 -33.18
N GLY A 111 16.65 22.69 -33.25
CA GLY A 111 15.51 22.92 -34.12
C GLY A 111 14.17 22.34 -33.63
N ARG A 112 14.13 21.75 -32.43
CA ARG A 112 12.91 21.22 -31.81
C ARG A 112 12.06 22.34 -31.19
N THR A 113 10.76 22.10 -31.11
CA THR A 113 9.76 23.03 -30.54
C THR A 113 8.85 22.37 -29.51
N ASP A 114 9.29 21.23 -28.99
CA ASP A 114 8.60 20.37 -28.04
C ASP A 114 9.58 19.94 -26.92
N GLY A 115 9.05 19.26 -25.89
CA GLY A 115 9.85 18.82 -24.75
C GLY A 115 10.37 19.98 -23.89
N ALA A 116 11.48 19.74 -23.20
CA ALA A 116 12.13 20.74 -22.33
C ALA A 116 13.66 20.57 -22.30
N ILE A 117 14.33 21.63 -21.86
CA ILE A 117 15.76 21.64 -21.57
C ILE A 117 16.00 21.34 -20.10
N TYR A 118 16.93 20.44 -19.84
CA TYR A 118 17.35 20.02 -18.52
C TYR A 118 18.84 20.28 -18.35
N GLU A 119 19.21 20.75 -17.16
CA GLU A 119 20.59 20.75 -16.70
C GLU A 119 20.99 19.31 -16.35
N CYS A 120 22.18 18.91 -16.78
CA CYS A 120 22.79 17.62 -16.48
C CYS A 120 24.17 17.88 -15.87
N ALA A 121 24.31 17.59 -14.58
CA ALA A 121 25.51 17.84 -13.81
C ALA A 121 26.13 16.52 -13.34
N ARG A 122 27.44 16.39 -13.55
CA ARG A 122 28.23 15.27 -13.02
C ARG A 122 29.02 15.70 -11.79
N GLY A 123 29.26 14.76 -10.89
CA GLY A 123 30.02 15.00 -9.66
C GLY A 123 29.23 15.71 -8.56
N VAL A 124 27.90 15.78 -8.68
CA VAL A 124 27.06 16.36 -7.62
C VAL A 124 27.08 15.40 -6.43
N THR A 125 27.79 15.79 -5.37
CA THR A 125 27.84 15.05 -4.10
C THR A 125 27.09 15.83 -3.02
N LEU A 126 26.73 15.16 -1.92
CA LEU A 126 26.04 15.81 -0.78
C LEU A 126 26.86 16.98 -0.18
N THR A 127 28.16 17.06 -0.45
CA THR A 127 29.09 18.08 0.07
C THR A 127 29.40 19.21 -0.90
N ASP A 128 28.95 19.16 -2.16
CA ASP A 128 29.31 20.15 -3.17
C ASP A 128 28.21 21.22 -3.33
N PRO A 129 28.46 22.51 -3.01
CA PRO A 129 27.40 23.50 -2.89
C PRO A 129 26.89 24.09 -4.21
N LEU A 130 27.25 23.55 -5.38
CA LEU A 130 26.57 23.65 -6.69
C LEU A 130 27.59 23.29 -7.80
N PRO A 131 27.24 22.48 -8.81
CA PRO A 131 28.18 22.10 -9.86
C PRO A 131 28.57 23.32 -10.70
N THR A 132 29.88 23.61 -10.79
CA THR A 132 30.42 24.68 -11.65
C THR A 132 30.31 24.38 -13.14
N SER A 133 29.91 23.17 -13.53
CA SER A 133 29.63 22.78 -14.91
C SER A 133 28.41 21.85 -15.00
N SER A 134 27.24 22.43 -15.26
CA SER A 134 26.08 21.70 -15.79
C SER A 134 26.04 21.84 -17.31
N THR A 135 25.64 20.79 -18.01
CA THR A 135 25.40 20.83 -19.46
C THR A 135 23.90 20.83 -19.71
N LEU A 136 23.42 21.75 -20.56
CA LEU A 136 22.03 21.78 -20.98
C LEU A 136 21.77 20.70 -22.04
N ARG A 137 20.67 19.96 -21.88
CA ARG A 137 20.27 18.89 -22.79
C ARG A 137 18.77 18.90 -22.98
N TRP A 138 18.33 18.72 -24.23
CA TRP A 138 16.93 18.53 -24.55
C TRP A 138 16.48 17.10 -24.20
N SER A 139 15.25 16.97 -23.72
CA SER A 139 14.53 15.70 -23.64
C SER A 139 13.03 15.90 -23.87
N ALA A 140 12.38 14.93 -24.51
CA ALA A 140 10.92 14.92 -24.71
C ALA A 140 10.15 14.62 -23.40
N ALA A 141 10.79 13.89 -22.48
CA ALA A 141 10.27 13.55 -21.17
C ALA A 141 11.39 13.67 -20.12
N PRO A 142 11.06 13.74 -18.82
CA PRO A 142 12.07 13.80 -17.78
C PRO A 142 13.14 12.69 -17.90
N PRO A 143 14.44 13.04 -17.95
CA PRO A 143 15.52 12.08 -18.21
C PRO A 143 15.69 10.98 -17.16
N TRP A 144 15.09 11.15 -15.98
CA TRP A 144 15.11 10.18 -14.88
C TRP A 144 14.02 9.10 -15.01
N GLY A 145 13.30 9.04 -16.14
CA GLY A 145 12.28 8.04 -16.45
C GLY A 145 10.89 8.64 -16.64
N ALA A 146 9.96 7.82 -17.12
CA ALA A 146 8.55 8.18 -17.11
C ALA A 146 8.07 8.36 -15.65
N PRO A 147 7.13 9.27 -15.39
CA PRO A 147 6.50 9.35 -14.07
C PRO A 147 5.97 7.97 -13.64
N PRO A 148 6.11 7.60 -12.36
CA PRO A 148 5.49 6.39 -11.82
C PRO A 148 3.95 6.48 -11.96
N ASP A 149 3.27 5.35 -11.93
CA ASP A 149 1.81 5.34 -11.88
C ASP A 149 1.33 6.06 -10.60
N PRO A 150 0.53 7.13 -10.69
CA PRO A 150 0.00 7.81 -9.51
C PRO A 150 -0.79 6.88 -8.59
N ARG A 151 -1.44 5.84 -9.14
CA ARG A 151 -2.18 4.85 -8.35
C ARG A 151 -1.25 3.97 -7.51
N GLU A 152 -0.10 3.57 -8.03
CA GLU A 152 0.90 2.80 -7.26
C GLU A 152 1.49 3.63 -6.12
N LEU A 153 1.80 4.92 -6.36
CA LEU A 153 2.23 5.81 -5.28
C LEU A 153 1.10 6.05 -4.24
N ALA A 154 -0.16 6.12 -4.67
CA ALA A 154 -1.28 6.22 -3.73
C ALA A 154 -1.37 4.98 -2.82
N GLU A 155 -1.15 3.78 -3.36
CA GLU A 155 -1.13 2.54 -2.59
C GLU A 155 0.02 2.49 -1.59
N GLN A 156 1.21 2.94 -1.97
CA GLN A 156 2.35 3.07 -1.05
C GLN A 156 2.04 4.06 0.09
N ALA A 157 1.38 5.18 -0.23
CA ALA A 157 0.96 6.15 0.78
C ALA A 157 -0.05 5.50 1.76
N VAL A 158 -1.02 4.74 1.25
CA VAL A 158 -2.00 3.99 2.05
C VAL A 158 -1.33 2.95 2.93
N GLU A 159 -0.37 2.17 2.41
CA GLU A 159 0.34 1.16 3.22
C GLU A 159 1.09 1.80 4.38
N SER A 160 1.66 2.99 4.19
CA SER A 160 2.32 3.75 5.27
C SER A 160 1.36 4.35 6.31
N MET A 161 0.05 4.33 6.06
CA MET A 161 -0.96 4.72 7.07
C MET A 161 -1.10 3.66 8.16
N GLN A 162 -0.75 2.40 7.87
CA GLN A 162 -0.88 1.27 8.80
C GLN A 162 -2.30 1.17 9.39
N LEU A 163 -3.31 1.32 8.52
CA LEU A 163 -4.72 1.23 8.90
C LEU A 163 -5.03 -0.13 9.50
N ARG A 164 -5.87 -0.14 10.53
CA ARG A 164 -6.28 -1.33 11.26
C ARG A 164 -7.76 -1.26 11.62
N ALA A 165 -8.33 -2.38 12.02
CA ALA A 165 -9.68 -2.41 12.59
C ALA A 165 -9.76 -1.49 13.81
N ILE A 166 -10.96 -0.97 14.08
CA ILE A 166 -11.23 -0.22 15.30
C ILE A 166 -10.96 -1.10 16.53
N ASP A 167 -10.72 -0.46 17.67
CA ASP A 167 -10.80 -1.12 18.95
C ASP A 167 -12.27 -1.06 19.42
N ILE A 168 -12.90 -2.22 19.60
CA ILE A 168 -14.33 -2.32 19.91
C ILE A 168 -14.63 -1.82 21.32
N GLY A 169 -15.41 -0.74 21.40
CA GLY A 169 -16.14 -0.33 22.58
C GLY A 169 -17.58 -0.86 22.54
N ILE A 170 -17.97 -1.65 23.54
CA ILE A 170 -19.33 -2.22 23.63
C ILE A 170 -19.78 -2.38 25.08
N THR A 171 -21.09 -2.22 25.34
CA THR A 171 -21.72 -2.74 26.56
C THR A 171 -22.52 -4.03 26.29
N PRO A 172 -22.49 -5.04 27.18
CA PRO A 172 -21.49 -5.22 28.23
C PRO A 172 -20.08 -5.32 27.62
N LEU A 173 -19.04 -5.05 28.43
CA LEU A 173 -17.66 -5.25 28.00
C LEU A 173 -17.41 -6.70 27.62
N SER A 174 -16.36 -6.94 26.83
CA SER A 174 -15.93 -8.27 26.39
C SER A 174 -15.98 -9.29 27.52
N TYR A 175 -16.72 -10.39 27.29
CA TYR A 175 -16.86 -11.47 28.25
C TYR A 175 -15.52 -12.20 28.45
N THR A 176 -14.78 -12.43 27.36
CA THR A 176 -13.50 -13.15 27.41
C THR A 176 -12.42 -12.37 28.14
N GLU A 177 -12.51 -11.04 28.15
CA GLU A 177 -11.54 -10.17 28.82
C GLU A 177 -11.93 -9.81 30.26
N THR A 178 -13.21 -9.52 30.50
CA THR A 178 -13.67 -8.95 31.78
C THR A 178 -14.60 -9.88 32.57
N GLY A 179 -15.17 -10.91 31.93
CA GLY A 179 -16.23 -11.73 32.52
C GLY A 179 -17.55 -10.98 32.72
N SER A 180 -17.72 -9.81 32.10
CA SER A 180 -18.94 -9.00 32.23
C SER A 180 -20.14 -9.69 31.57
N ILE A 181 -21.31 -9.55 32.20
CA ILE A 181 -22.56 -10.13 31.71
C ILE A 181 -23.59 -9.00 31.60
N GLY A 182 -24.14 -8.82 30.40
CA GLY A 182 -25.27 -7.94 30.13
C GLY A 182 -26.59 -8.63 30.49
N LEU A 183 -27.66 -7.85 30.61
CA LEU A 183 -28.99 -8.40 30.91
C LEU A 183 -29.86 -8.38 29.67
N VAL A 184 -30.66 -9.44 29.50
CA VAL A 184 -31.74 -9.49 28.50
C VAL A 184 -32.62 -8.24 28.64
N GLY A 185 -32.98 -7.64 27.50
CA GLY A 185 -33.84 -6.45 27.46
C GLY A 185 -33.16 -5.10 27.75
N LEU A 186 -31.87 -5.06 28.08
CA LEU A 186 -31.11 -3.80 28.18
C LEU A 186 -30.45 -3.45 26.85
N PRO A 187 -30.25 -2.16 26.53
CA PRO A 187 -29.57 -1.72 25.32
C PRO A 187 -28.06 -1.89 25.40
N GLN A 188 -27.45 -2.14 24.24
CA GLN A 188 -26.00 -2.20 24.06
C GLN A 188 -25.53 -0.93 23.36
N TRP A 189 -24.56 -0.26 23.97
CA TRP A 189 -23.90 0.91 23.40
C TRP A 189 -22.69 0.45 22.61
N LEU A 190 -22.43 1.09 21.48
CA LEU A 190 -21.38 0.72 20.53
C LEU A 190 -20.54 1.97 20.24
N TRP A 191 -19.22 1.86 20.39
CA TRP A 191 -18.29 2.96 20.10
C TRP A 191 -16.92 2.47 19.64
N VAL A 192 -16.13 3.38 19.11
CA VAL A 192 -14.71 3.22 18.81
C VAL A 192 -13.92 3.61 20.04
N ASP A 193 -13.26 2.66 20.71
CA ASP A 193 -12.58 2.92 21.97
C ASP A 193 -11.30 3.76 21.80
N ASP A 194 -10.61 3.58 20.66
CA ASP A 194 -9.48 4.40 20.23
C ASP A 194 -9.81 5.09 18.88
N GLU A 195 -10.22 6.35 18.92
CA GLU A 195 -10.42 7.21 17.73
C GLU A 195 -9.10 7.71 17.11
N GLY A 196 -8.05 6.89 17.18
CA GLY A 196 -6.73 7.18 16.67
C GLY A 196 -6.66 7.36 15.13
N PRO A 197 -5.56 7.91 14.61
CA PRO A 197 -5.41 8.18 13.19
C PRO A 197 -5.51 6.94 12.29
N SER A 198 -5.10 5.75 12.76
CA SER A 198 -5.13 4.51 11.97
C SER A 198 -6.32 3.60 12.25
N THR A 199 -7.17 3.93 13.22
CA THR A 199 -8.39 3.19 13.60
C THR A 199 -9.67 3.89 13.19
N TRP A 200 -9.69 5.23 13.23
CA TRP A 200 -10.83 6.06 12.82
C TRP A 200 -10.45 7.15 11.80
N GLY A 201 -9.30 7.79 12.02
CA GLY A 201 -8.80 8.87 11.18
C GLY A 201 -9.27 10.26 11.63
N PRO A 202 -8.96 11.31 10.84
CA PRO A 202 -8.27 11.24 9.55
C PRO A 202 -6.76 10.98 9.68
N ILE A 203 -6.18 10.36 8.65
CA ILE A 203 -4.73 10.18 8.52
C ILE A 203 -4.27 10.51 7.11
N THR A 204 -3.20 11.31 7.02
CA THR A 204 -2.61 11.72 5.75
C THR A 204 -1.19 11.18 5.62
N ARG A 205 -0.86 10.65 4.45
CA ARG A 205 0.48 10.17 4.08
C ARG A 205 0.81 10.56 2.65
N THR A 206 2.09 10.70 2.37
CA THR A 206 2.61 11.01 1.04
C THR A 206 3.66 9.99 0.67
N ALA A 207 3.51 9.39 -0.51
CA ALA A 207 4.55 8.58 -1.13
C ALA A 207 5.28 9.41 -2.18
N THR A 208 6.58 9.19 -2.29
CA THR A 208 7.45 9.94 -3.20
C THR A 208 8.33 8.98 -3.97
N SER A 209 8.48 9.21 -5.27
CA SER A 209 9.49 8.59 -6.12
C SER A 209 10.17 9.67 -6.95
N GLY A 210 11.42 10.00 -6.60
CA GLY A 210 12.13 11.14 -7.17
C GLY A 210 11.35 12.47 -6.97
N PRO A 211 11.01 13.22 -8.03
CA PRO A 211 10.23 14.47 -7.94
C PRO A 211 8.73 14.24 -7.80
N TYR A 212 8.26 13.01 -7.99
CA TYR A 212 6.85 12.68 -8.06
C TYR A 212 6.33 12.35 -6.69
N SER A 213 5.22 12.97 -6.30
CA SER A 213 4.57 12.68 -5.03
C SER A 213 3.06 12.56 -5.18
N VAL A 214 2.50 11.63 -4.42
CA VAL A 214 1.05 11.46 -4.26
C VAL A 214 0.73 11.52 -2.79
N THR A 215 -0.26 12.34 -2.44
CA THR A 215 -0.76 12.47 -1.07
C THR A 215 -2.11 11.78 -0.98
N ALA A 216 -2.28 10.94 0.03
CA ALA A 216 -3.51 10.23 0.34
C ALA A 216 -3.98 10.61 1.75
N THR A 217 -5.29 10.79 1.91
CA THR A 217 -5.96 11.04 3.19
C THR A 217 -7.09 10.04 3.39
N GLY A 218 -6.99 9.23 4.44
CA GLY A 218 -7.98 8.23 4.82
C GLY A 218 -8.83 8.69 6.01
N THR A 219 -10.10 8.30 6.00
CA THR A 219 -11.05 8.41 7.13
C THR A 219 -12.00 7.22 7.07
N VAL A 220 -12.48 6.75 8.23
CA VAL A 220 -13.64 5.85 8.27
C VAL A 220 -14.88 6.62 7.79
N ASP A 221 -15.68 5.97 6.97
CA ASP A 221 -16.96 6.46 6.46
C ASP A 221 -18.12 5.94 7.32
N ARG A 222 -18.09 4.65 7.66
CA ARG A 222 -19.06 3.99 8.56
C ARG A 222 -18.49 2.73 9.21
N ILE A 223 -19.17 2.25 10.25
CA ILE A 223 -18.97 0.92 10.83
C ILE A 223 -20.27 0.12 10.70
N GLU A 224 -20.15 -1.15 10.30
CA GLU A 224 -21.23 -2.12 10.39
C GLU A 224 -20.95 -3.08 11.55
N TRP A 225 -21.88 -3.16 12.50
CA TRP A 225 -21.83 -4.00 13.67
C TRP A 225 -22.78 -5.19 13.48
N ASP A 226 -22.26 -6.38 13.22
CA ASP A 226 -23.03 -7.62 13.32
C ASP A 226 -23.08 -8.04 14.79
N MET A 227 -24.29 -8.06 15.35
CA MET A 227 -24.51 -8.32 16.78
C MET A 227 -24.54 -9.82 17.10
N GLY A 228 -24.45 -10.71 16.11
CA GLY A 228 -24.46 -12.15 16.32
C GLY A 228 -25.83 -12.75 16.67
N ASP A 229 -26.87 -11.92 16.77
CA ASP A 229 -28.30 -12.32 16.88
C ASP A 229 -29.04 -12.22 15.53
N GLY A 230 -28.31 -11.92 14.45
CA GLY A 230 -28.85 -11.71 13.11
C GLY A 230 -29.20 -10.25 12.80
N GLN A 231 -28.99 -9.33 13.74
CA GLN A 231 -29.12 -7.89 13.50
C GLN A 231 -27.77 -7.27 13.13
N VAL A 232 -27.82 -6.32 12.19
CA VAL A 232 -26.66 -5.50 11.80
C VAL A 232 -27.00 -4.03 12.02
N ILE A 233 -26.16 -3.33 12.79
CA ILE A 233 -26.29 -1.90 13.08
C ILE A 233 -25.25 -1.12 12.28
N VAL A 234 -25.69 -0.09 11.54
CA VAL A 234 -24.80 0.78 10.76
C VAL A 234 -24.63 2.10 11.51
N CYS A 235 -23.38 2.47 11.80
CA CYS A 235 -23.05 3.71 12.48
C CYS A 235 -22.10 4.57 11.62
N ASP A 236 -22.52 5.80 11.35
CA ASP A 236 -21.72 6.80 10.61
C ASP A 236 -20.90 7.72 11.55
N THR A 237 -20.95 7.45 12.85
CA THR A 237 -20.20 8.16 13.91
C THR A 237 -19.33 7.16 14.67
N PRO A 238 -18.30 7.61 15.42
CA PRO A 238 -17.52 6.71 16.27
C PRO A 238 -18.34 6.18 17.46
N GLY A 239 -19.56 6.65 17.68
CA GLY A 239 -20.40 6.30 18.83
C GLY A 239 -20.01 7.04 20.11
N THR A 240 -20.93 7.07 21.07
CA THR A 240 -20.69 7.66 22.39
C THR A 240 -20.27 6.57 23.39
N PRO A 241 -19.12 6.70 24.08
CA PRO A 241 -18.76 5.76 25.13
C PRO A 241 -19.78 5.73 26.28
N TYR A 242 -20.17 4.52 26.70
CA TYR A 242 -21.11 4.35 27.80
C TYR A 242 -20.52 4.82 29.14
N GLN A 243 -21.39 5.36 29.99
CA GLN A 243 -21.08 5.69 31.39
C GLN A 243 -22.15 5.10 32.29
N GLU A 244 -21.79 4.64 33.48
CA GLU A 244 -22.72 4.02 34.43
C GLU A 244 -23.94 4.90 34.76
N SER A 245 -23.78 6.23 34.69
CA SER A 245 -24.86 7.19 34.90
C SER A 245 -25.97 7.11 33.85
N PHE A 246 -25.74 6.48 32.71
CA PHE A 246 -26.73 6.27 31.65
C PHE A 246 -27.65 5.08 31.90
N MET A 247 -27.29 4.17 32.81
CA MET A 247 -28.15 3.06 33.26
C MET A 247 -28.76 2.26 32.10
N ASP A 248 -30.09 2.21 31.99
CA ASP A 248 -30.85 1.48 30.96
C ASP A 248 -31.19 2.32 29.73
N SER A 249 -30.63 3.53 29.60
CA SER A 249 -30.91 4.39 28.47
C SER A 249 -30.25 3.88 27.18
N ARG A 250 -30.89 4.17 26.05
CA ARG A 250 -30.37 3.87 24.72
C ARG A 250 -29.24 4.83 24.37
N SER A 251 -28.28 4.33 23.60
CA SER A 251 -27.22 5.16 23.02
C SER A 251 -27.84 6.29 22.17
N PRO A 252 -27.32 7.52 22.25
CA PRO A 252 -27.86 8.64 21.49
C PRO A 252 -27.50 8.58 19.99
N ASP A 253 -26.49 7.79 19.61
CA ASP A 253 -25.92 7.79 18.26
C ASP A 253 -25.67 6.40 17.65
N CYS A 254 -25.09 5.47 18.41
CA CYS A 254 -24.73 4.14 17.92
C CYS A 254 -24.97 3.08 19.00
N GLY A 255 -25.90 2.16 18.76
CA GLY A 255 -26.26 1.13 19.72
C GLY A 255 -27.28 0.13 19.19
N HIS A 256 -27.35 -1.01 19.87
CA HIS A 256 -28.34 -2.05 19.68
C HIS A 256 -29.39 -1.99 20.78
N ASP A 257 -30.66 -2.22 20.43
CA ASP A 257 -31.79 -1.94 21.31
C ASP A 257 -31.87 -2.90 22.49
N TYR A 258 -31.71 -4.21 22.27
CA TYR A 258 -31.63 -5.28 23.28
C TYR A 258 -31.51 -6.67 22.62
N TYR A 259 -30.96 -7.64 23.36
CA TYR A 259 -31.08 -9.07 23.02
C TYR A 259 -32.35 -9.68 23.63
N GLU A 260 -33.01 -10.55 22.86
CA GLU A 260 -34.24 -11.27 23.26
C GLU A 260 -33.96 -12.47 24.17
N ASP A 261 -32.88 -13.20 23.91
CA ASP A 261 -32.51 -14.44 24.61
C ASP A 261 -31.19 -14.28 25.40
N ASP A 262 -30.97 -15.13 26.40
CA ASP A 262 -29.66 -15.27 27.04
C ASP A 262 -28.71 -16.09 26.17
N GLY A 263 -27.41 -15.78 26.25
CA GLY A 263 -26.42 -16.47 25.43
C GLY A 263 -25.08 -15.77 25.32
N PHE A 264 -24.21 -16.38 24.51
CA PHE A 264 -22.95 -15.79 24.07
C PHE A 264 -23.10 -15.35 22.63
N TYR A 265 -22.69 -14.12 22.35
CA TYR A 265 -22.81 -13.51 21.03
C TYR A 265 -21.44 -13.03 20.57
N ASP A 266 -21.02 -13.49 19.39
CA ASP A 266 -19.84 -12.98 18.72
C ASP A 266 -20.26 -11.73 17.95
N VAL A 267 -19.78 -10.56 18.40
CA VAL A 267 -20.07 -9.26 17.81
C VAL A 267 -18.90 -8.86 16.92
N SER A 268 -19.18 -8.60 15.64
CA SER A 268 -18.18 -8.17 14.66
C SER A 268 -18.40 -6.70 14.28
N ALA A 269 -17.33 -5.92 14.28
CA ALA A 269 -17.33 -4.53 13.82
C ALA A 269 -16.46 -4.40 12.57
N THR A 270 -17.08 -4.07 11.44
CA THR A 270 -16.41 -3.84 10.17
C THR A 270 -16.35 -2.33 9.88
N SER A 271 -15.16 -1.73 9.94
CA SER A 271 -14.94 -0.32 9.60
C SER A 271 -14.62 -0.17 8.12
N TYR A 272 -15.39 0.68 7.43
CA TYR A 272 -15.22 0.97 6.01
C TYR A 272 -14.48 2.29 5.84
N TRP A 273 -13.28 2.22 5.29
CA TRP A 273 -12.40 3.36 5.05
C TRP A 273 -12.56 3.90 3.62
N VAL A 274 -12.63 5.22 3.51
CA VAL A 274 -12.56 5.95 2.24
C VAL A 274 -11.27 6.76 2.22
N ILE A 275 -10.36 6.39 1.33
CA ILE A 275 -9.09 7.09 1.15
C ILE A 275 -9.10 7.87 -0.16
N ARG A 276 -8.99 9.19 -0.07
CA ARG A 276 -8.89 10.08 -1.24
C ARG A 276 -7.44 10.45 -1.46
N TRP A 277 -6.98 10.37 -2.72
CA TRP A 277 -5.61 10.73 -3.06
C TRP A 277 -5.54 11.64 -4.28
N ALA A 278 -4.46 12.42 -4.35
CA ALA A 278 -4.15 13.28 -5.48
C ALA A 278 -2.63 13.42 -5.66
N GLY A 279 -2.20 13.48 -6.92
CA GLY A 279 -0.81 13.70 -7.30
C GLY A 279 -0.62 13.49 -8.80
N LEU A 280 0.43 14.09 -9.36
CA LEU A 280 0.79 13.99 -10.78
C LEU A 280 -0.38 14.37 -11.73
N GLY A 281 -1.24 15.31 -11.33
CA GLY A 281 -2.40 15.74 -12.12
C GLY A 281 -3.58 14.75 -12.16
N GLN A 282 -3.52 13.68 -11.38
CA GLN A 282 -4.60 12.70 -11.22
C GLN A 282 -5.08 12.67 -9.77
N SER A 283 -6.26 12.11 -9.58
CA SER A 283 -6.84 11.85 -8.26
C SER A 283 -7.72 10.60 -8.32
N GLY A 284 -7.99 10.02 -7.15
CA GLY A 284 -8.80 8.83 -7.05
C GLY A 284 -9.25 8.52 -5.63
N THR A 285 -9.91 7.38 -5.49
CA THR A 285 -10.36 6.85 -4.20
C THR A 285 -9.94 5.39 -4.07
N ILE A 286 -9.57 5.00 -2.86
CA ILE A 286 -9.26 3.64 -2.46
C ILE A 286 -10.19 3.32 -1.29
N GLU A 287 -10.91 2.21 -1.40
CA GLU A 287 -11.80 1.71 -0.35
C GLU A 287 -11.14 0.49 0.28
N LEU A 288 -11.15 0.43 1.61
CA LEU A 288 -10.65 -0.69 2.40
C LEU A 288 -11.62 -0.95 3.54
N ASP A 289 -11.70 -2.19 4.00
CA ASP A 289 -12.47 -2.59 5.16
C ASP A 289 -11.62 -3.39 6.14
N PHE A 290 -11.88 -3.21 7.43
CA PHE A 290 -11.23 -3.95 8.50
C PHE A 290 -12.26 -4.45 9.50
N THR A 291 -12.12 -5.70 9.92
CA THR A 291 -13.05 -6.34 10.85
C THR A 291 -12.34 -6.75 12.13
N GLN A 292 -12.93 -6.42 13.27
CA GLN A 292 -12.58 -6.96 14.58
C GLN A 292 -13.81 -7.69 15.16
N THR A 293 -13.58 -8.73 15.95
CA THR A 293 -14.65 -9.47 16.63
C THR A 293 -14.35 -9.53 18.12
N THR A 294 -15.39 -9.39 18.93
CA THR A 294 -15.37 -9.63 20.37
C THR A 294 -16.54 -10.53 20.76
N GLN A 295 -16.50 -11.14 21.93
CA GLN A 295 -17.60 -11.95 22.44
C GLN A 295 -18.21 -11.28 23.67
N ILE A 296 -19.53 -11.17 23.69
CA ILE A 296 -20.29 -10.71 24.85
C ILE A 296 -21.16 -11.84 25.41
N ALA A 297 -21.56 -11.69 26.67
CA ALA A 297 -22.48 -12.60 27.33
C ALA A 297 -23.72 -11.83 27.81
N ILE A 298 -24.90 -12.38 27.52
CA ILE A 298 -26.20 -11.87 27.97
C ILE A 298 -26.84 -12.92 28.87
N GLY A 299 -27.39 -12.50 30.01
CA GLY A 299 -28.07 -13.36 30.97
C GLY A 299 -29.41 -12.81 31.43
N GLU A 300 -30.25 -13.69 31.97
CA GLU A 300 -31.52 -13.31 32.60
C GLU A 300 -31.36 -13.09 34.11
N VAL A 301 -32.03 -12.07 34.66
CA VAL A 301 -32.21 -11.94 36.11
C VAL A 301 -33.52 -12.61 36.51
N GLN A 302 -33.42 -13.73 37.21
CA GLN A 302 -34.56 -14.42 37.80
C GLN A 302 -34.77 -13.94 39.24
N VAL A 303 -35.85 -13.21 39.51
CA VAL A 303 -36.23 -12.81 40.87
C VAL A 303 -37.01 -13.94 41.53
N ILE A 304 -36.43 -14.58 42.55
CA ILE A 304 -37.15 -15.52 43.41
C ILE A 304 -37.92 -14.72 44.45
N THR A 305 -39.24 -14.57 44.26
CA THR A 305 -40.13 -14.08 45.32
C THR A 305 -40.43 -15.22 46.30
N GLN A 306 -39.98 -15.11 47.54
CA GLN A 306 -40.40 -15.97 48.66
C GLN A 306 -41.72 -15.50 49.27
#